data_AF-A0A0Q7WP60-F1
#
_entry.id   AF-A0A0Q7WP60-F1
#
_cell.length_a   1.000
_cell.length_b   1.000
_cell.length_c   1.000
_cell.angle_alpha   90.00
_cell.angle_beta   90.00
_cell.angle_gamma   90.00
#
_symmetry.space_group_name_H-M   'P 1'
#
loop_
_entity.id
_entity.type
_entity.pdbx_description
1 polymer ?
#
loop_
_entity_poly.entity_id
_entity_poly.type
_entity_poly.pdbx_seq_one_letter_code
_entity_poly.pdbx_strand_id
1 'polypeptide(L)'
;MTPVRFGLNDKEYKYARQLAFHAAHGAWISPYGDDRELVDRSAKLLSGGNADAVAERELLTTLLKLAAYSPEHEWEAPTLTGKPTTFAIQTLEKITAFNA
;
A
#
# COMPACT_ATOMS: atom_id res chain seq x y z
N MET A 1 13.80 14.66 -6.03
CA MET A 1 12.34 14.82 -6.23
C MET A 1 11.67 14.47 -4.92
N THR A 2 10.95 15.40 -4.29
CA THR A 2 10.23 15.11 -3.05
C THR A 2 9.03 14.22 -3.40
N PRO A 3 8.83 13.06 -2.74
CA PRO A 3 7.72 12.17 -3.07
C PRO A 3 6.39 12.91 -2.88
N VAL A 4 5.47 12.77 -3.83
CA VAL A 4 4.11 13.26 -3.68
C VAL A 4 3.43 12.37 -2.65
N ARG A 5 2.98 12.96 -1.53
CA ARG A 5 2.46 12.18 -0.39
C ARG A 5 0.94 12.07 -0.36
N PHE A 6 0.23 12.65 -1.33
CA PHE A 6 -1.22 12.49 -1.49
C PHE A 6 -2.05 12.80 -0.22
N GLY A 7 -1.65 13.82 0.53
CA GLY A 7 -2.29 14.18 1.82
C GLY A 7 -1.85 13.35 3.02
N LEU A 8 -0.98 12.35 2.83
CA LEU A 8 -0.41 11.54 3.90
C LEU A 8 0.75 12.26 4.60
N ASN A 9 0.84 12.10 5.93
CA ASN A 9 2.03 12.49 6.68
C ASN A 9 3.17 11.45 6.53
N ASP A 10 4.35 11.75 7.08
CA ASP A 10 5.52 10.86 7.02
C ASP A 10 5.25 9.45 7.52
N LYS A 11 4.45 9.29 8.58
CA LYS A 11 4.17 7.98 9.18
C LYS A 11 3.25 7.16 8.30
N GLU A 12 2.18 7.79 7.80
CA GLU A 12 1.20 7.20 6.89
C GLU A 12 1.83 6.81 5.55
N TYR A 13 2.63 7.71 4.98
CA TYR A 13 3.33 7.44 3.72
C TYR A 13 4.36 6.33 3.87
N LYS A 14 5.13 6.31 4.97
CA LYS A 14 6.06 5.20 5.26
C LYS A 14 5.33 3.88 5.46
N TYR A 15 4.18 3.89 6.12
CA TYR A 15 3.34 2.71 6.29
C TYR A 15 2.85 2.18 4.93
N ALA A 16 2.28 3.03 4.07
CA ALA A 16 1.82 2.61 2.74
C ALA A 16 2.97 2.08 1.87
N ARG A 17 4.16 2.70 1.96
CA ARG A 17 5.40 2.21 1.32
C ARG A 17 5.87 0.87 1.89
N GLN A 18 5.69 0.63 3.18
CA GLN A 18 6.02 -0.65 3.81
C GLN A 18 5.08 -1.76 3.33
N LEU A 19 3.79 -1.46 3.12
CA LEU A 19 2.87 -2.39 2.47
C LEU A 19 3.34 -2.76 1.06
N ALA A 20 3.77 -1.78 0.27
CA ALA A 20 4.33 -2.04 -1.05
C ALA A 20 5.62 -2.89 -0.97
N PHE A 21 6.46 -2.66 0.04
CA PHE A 21 7.62 -3.51 0.30
C PHE A 21 7.23 -4.97 0.50
N HIS A 22 6.27 -5.25 1.38
CA HIS A 22 5.82 -6.62 1.64
C HIS A 22 5.11 -7.27 0.44
N ALA A 23 4.29 -6.50 -0.27
CA ALA A 23 3.63 -6.96 -1.50
C ALA A 23 4.66 -7.32 -2.59
N ALA A 24 5.70 -6.51 -2.78
CA ALA A 24 6.78 -6.80 -3.75
C ALA A 24 7.57 -8.09 -3.42
N HIS A 25 7.51 -8.55 -2.16
CA HIS A 25 8.18 -9.78 -1.71
C HIS A 25 7.19 -10.95 -1.56
N GLY A 26 5.94 -10.80 -2.02
CA GLY A 26 4.94 -11.86 -2.01
C GLY A 26 4.39 -12.22 -0.62
N ALA A 27 4.57 -11.38 0.39
CA ALA A 27 4.19 -11.69 1.77
C ALA A 27 2.70 -11.46 2.09
N TRP A 28 1.90 -11.04 1.11
CA TRP A 28 0.60 -10.38 1.33
C TRP A 28 -0.43 -10.71 0.26
N ILE A 29 -0.21 -11.81 -0.44
CA ILE A 29 -0.73 -12.04 -1.77
C ILE A 29 -1.23 -13.49 -1.85
N SER A 30 -2.41 -13.68 -2.45
CA SER A 30 -3.20 -14.89 -2.30
C SER A 30 -2.45 -16.12 -2.82
N PRO A 31 -2.48 -17.27 -2.11
CA PRO A 31 -2.02 -18.54 -2.66
C PRO A 31 -2.90 -19.07 -3.81
N TYR A 32 -4.02 -18.41 -4.13
CA TYR A 32 -5.04 -18.86 -5.08
C TYR A 32 -5.27 -17.94 -6.29
N GLY A 33 -4.51 -16.84 -6.45
CA GLY A 33 -4.68 -15.84 -7.51
C GLY A 33 -3.38 -15.48 -8.25
N ASP A 34 -3.50 -14.91 -9.46
CA ASP A 34 -2.36 -14.39 -10.23
C ASP A 34 -2.10 -12.92 -9.89
N ASP A 35 -1.58 -12.69 -8.70
CA ASP A 35 -1.29 -11.35 -8.18
C ASP A 35 0.10 -10.84 -8.60
N ARG A 36 0.69 -11.44 -9.64
CA ARG A 36 1.99 -11.05 -10.20
C ARG A 36 2.04 -9.57 -10.60
N GLU A 37 0.93 -9.01 -11.05
CA GLU A 37 0.85 -7.59 -11.41
C GLU A 37 1.04 -6.69 -10.20
N LEU A 38 0.44 -7.02 -9.04
CA LEU A 38 0.57 -6.22 -7.82
C LEU A 38 2.00 -6.29 -7.28
N VAL A 39 2.64 -7.48 -7.33
CA VAL A 39 4.06 -7.68 -7.00
C VAL A 39 4.95 -6.79 -7.87
N ASP A 40 4.79 -6.86 -9.19
CA ASP A 40 5.61 -6.13 -10.16
C ASP A 40 5.45 -4.61 -10.02
N ARG A 41 4.20 -4.13 -9.89
CA ARG A 41 3.91 -2.70 -9.64
C ARG A 41 4.53 -2.22 -8.33
N SER A 42 4.49 -3.04 -7.28
CA SER A 42 5.11 -2.74 -6.00
C SER A 42 6.63 -2.71 -6.08
N ALA A 43 7.25 -3.65 -6.78
CA ALA A 43 8.70 -3.68 -7.02
C ALA A 43 9.17 -2.44 -7.82
N LYS A 44 8.43 -2.06 -8.86
CA LYS A 44 8.67 -0.84 -9.66
C LYS A 44 8.56 0.44 -8.84
N LEU A 45 7.60 0.53 -7.91
CA LEU A 45 7.51 1.67 -6.99
C LEU A 45 8.76 1.78 -6.09
N LEU A 46 9.25 0.65 -5.58
CA LEU A 46 10.39 0.62 -4.67
C LEU A 46 11.72 0.94 -5.34
N SER A 47 11.89 0.54 -6.60
CA SER A 47 13.09 0.86 -7.40
C SER A 47 13.14 2.33 -7.86
N GLY A 48 12.13 3.14 -7.53
CA GLY A 48 11.98 4.51 -8.01
C GLY A 48 11.53 4.60 -9.48
N GLY A 49 11.03 3.48 -10.03
CA GLY A 49 10.61 3.36 -11.42
C GLY A 49 9.22 3.95 -11.73
N ASN A 50 8.41 4.26 -10.71
CA ASN A 50 7.16 5.00 -10.93
C ASN A 50 7.43 6.50 -11.04
N ALA A 51 7.57 6.97 -12.29
CA ALA A 51 7.60 8.41 -12.59
C ALA A 51 6.20 9.06 -12.50
N ASP A 52 5.14 8.25 -12.44
CA ASP A 52 3.75 8.71 -12.43
C ASP A 52 3.15 8.69 -11.01
N ALA A 53 2.87 9.89 -10.49
CA ALA A 53 2.23 10.09 -9.20
C ALA A 53 0.81 9.52 -9.14
N VAL A 54 0.09 9.43 -10.27
CA VAL A 54 -1.24 8.83 -10.34
C VAL A 54 -1.15 7.32 -10.12
N ALA A 55 -0.24 6.65 -10.83
CA ALA A 55 0.00 5.22 -10.70
C ALA A 55 0.52 4.84 -9.29
N GLU A 56 1.40 5.65 -8.70
CA GLU A 56 1.84 5.47 -7.31
C GLU A 56 0.66 5.58 -6.35
N ARG A 57 -0.16 6.62 -6.47
CA ARG A 57 -1.33 6.81 -5.61
C ARG A 57 -2.30 5.66 -5.71
N GLU A 58 -2.62 5.21 -6.93
CA GLU A 58 -3.52 4.11 -7.19
C GLU A 58 -3.02 2.83 -6.52
N LEU A 59 -1.74 2.51 -6.70
CA LEU A 59 -1.10 1.34 -6.07
C LEU A 59 -1.16 1.41 -4.54
N LEU A 60 -0.76 2.53 -3.94
CA LEU A 60 -0.81 2.70 -2.49
C LEU A 60 -2.24 2.62 -1.96
N THR A 61 -3.22 3.15 -2.69
CA THR A 61 -4.64 3.06 -2.34
C THR A 61 -5.12 1.60 -2.37
N THR A 62 -4.75 0.83 -3.40
CA THR A 62 -5.08 -0.59 -3.51
C THR A 62 -4.49 -1.39 -2.36
N LEU A 63 -3.21 -1.18 -2.03
CA LEU A 63 -2.56 -1.83 -0.90
C LEU A 63 -3.24 -1.48 0.43
N LEU A 64 -3.61 -0.22 0.63
CA LEU A 64 -4.33 0.21 1.83
C LEU A 64 -5.73 -0.42 1.94
N LYS A 65 -6.43 -0.60 0.82
CA LYS A 65 -7.71 -1.34 0.79
C LYS A 65 -7.53 -2.80 1.18
N LEU A 66 -6.47 -3.45 0.71
CA LEU A 66 -6.15 -4.82 1.09
C LEU A 66 -5.87 -4.92 2.60
N ALA A 67 -5.02 -4.04 3.15
CA ALA A 67 -4.79 -3.98 4.60
C ALA A 67 -6.07 -3.73 5.41
N ALA A 68 -6.95 -2.85 4.91
CA ALA A 68 -8.10 -2.37 5.65
C ALA A 68 -9.28 -3.35 5.62
N TYR A 69 -9.48 -4.04 4.50
CA TYR A 69 -10.75 -4.72 4.21
C TYR A 69 -10.62 -6.13 3.66
N SER A 70 -9.43 -6.63 3.32
CA SER A 70 -9.31 -8.02 2.91
C SER A 70 -9.29 -8.93 4.15
N PRO A 71 -10.30 -9.81 4.34
CA PRO A 71 -10.35 -10.71 5.49
C PRO A 71 -9.18 -11.70 5.51
N GLU A 72 -8.69 -12.11 4.34
CA GLU A 72 -7.53 -13.01 4.26
C GLU A 72 -6.23 -12.35 4.75
N HIS A 73 -6.15 -11.02 4.69
CA HIS A 73 -4.98 -10.23 5.10
C HIS A 73 -5.17 -9.48 6.42
N GLU A 74 -6.28 -9.70 7.14
CA GLU A 74 -6.63 -8.99 8.39
C GLU A 74 -5.52 -9.07 9.45
N TRP A 75 -4.84 -10.22 9.54
CA TRP A 75 -3.77 -10.49 10.49
C TRP A 75 -2.36 -10.31 9.89
N GLU A 76 -2.22 -10.41 8.56
CA GLU A 76 -0.93 -10.28 7.88
C GLU A 76 -0.44 -8.83 7.90
N ALA A 77 -1.34 -7.89 7.62
CA ALA A 77 -1.03 -6.46 7.61
C ALA A 77 -0.47 -5.98 8.95
N PRO A 78 -1.09 -6.29 10.12
CA PRO A 78 -0.51 -5.95 11.41
C PRO A 78 0.76 -6.70 11.74
N THR A 79 0.86 -7.99 11.38
CA THR A 79 2.05 -8.80 11.65
C THR A 79 3.29 -8.22 10.95
N LEU A 80 3.15 -7.82 9.69
CA LEU A 80 4.26 -7.35 8.87
C LEU A 80 4.67 -5.91 9.17
N THR A 81 3.70 -5.06 9.53
CA THR A 81 3.93 -3.62 9.72
C THR A 81 3.99 -3.17 11.17
N GLY A 82 3.53 -3.99 12.10
CA GLY A 82 3.31 -3.62 13.50
C GLY A 82 2.23 -2.56 13.68
N LYS A 83 1.39 -2.30 12.67
CA LYS A 83 0.29 -1.33 12.73
C LYS A 83 -1.06 -2.03 12.70
N PRO A 84 -2.02 -1.63 13.55
CA PRO A 84 -3.35 -2.23 13.53
C PRO A 84 -4.08 -1.90 12.23
N THR A 85 -5.06 -2.73 11.86
CA THR A 85 -5.96 -2.53 10.71
C THR A 85 -6.62 -1.14 10.71
N THR A 86 -6.93 -0.60 11.89
CA THR A 86 -7.47 0.77 12.03
C THR A 86 -6.53 1.85 11.50
N PHE A 87 -5.21 1.64 11.56
CA PHE A 87 -4.24 2.56 10.97
C PHE A 87 -4.30 2.54 9.44
N ALA A 88 -4.55 1.37 8.84
CA ALA A 88 -4.78 1.23 7.41
C ALA A 88 -6.03 1.99 6.95
N ILE A 89 -7.13 1.83 7.70
CA ILE A 89 -8.40 2.51 7.44
C ILE A 89 -8.21 4.04 7.47
N GLN A 90 -7.60 4.57 8.54
CA GLN A 90 -7.34 6.01 8.68
C GLN A 90 -6.44 6.55 7.56
N THR A 91 -5.44 5.78 7.15
CA THR A 91 -4.54 6.15 6.06
C THR A 91 -5.29 6.14 4.72
N LEU A 92 -6.15 5.14 4.49
CA LEU A 92 -6.99 5.02 3.31
C LEU A 92 -8.00 6.17 3.17
N GLU A 93 -8.64 6.56 4.27
CA GLU A 93 -9.58 7.68 4.29
C GLU A 93 -8.89 8.97 3.87
N LYS A 94 -7.68 9.24 4.38
CA LYS A 94 -6.91 10.44 4.02
C LYS A 94 -6.49 10.47 2.56
N ILE A 95 -5.90 9.38 2.04
CA ILE A 95 -5.46 9.34 0.64
C ILE A 95 -6.65 9.43 -0.33
N THR A 96 -7.83 8.94 0.08
CA THR A 96 -9.07 9.02 -0.72
C THR A 96 -9.68 10.42 -0.67
N ALA A 97 -9.76 11.03 0.52
CA ALA A 97 -10.31 12.37 0.73
C ALA A 97 -9.50 13.46 0.01
N PHE A 98 -8.20 13.27 -0.19
CA PHE A 98 -7.37 14.16 -1.01
C PHE A 98 -7.78 14.18 -2.50
N ASN A 99 -8.74 13.34 -2.95
CA ASN A 99 -9.24 13.30 -4.33
C ASN A 99 -10.69 13.78 -4.51
N ALA A 100 -11.41 14.03 -3.41
CA ALA A 100 -12.78 14.51 -3.43
C ALA A 100 -12.80 16.04 -3.54
#